data_AF-A0A368FK31-F1
#
_entry.id   AF-A0A368FK31-F1
#
_cell.length_a   1.000
_cell.length_b   1.000
_cell.length_c   1.000
_cell.angle_alpha   90.00
_cell.angle_beta   90.00
_cell.angle_gamma   90.00
#
_symmetry.space_group_name_H-M   'P 1'
#
loop_
_entity.id
_entity.type
_entity.pdbx_description
1 polymer ?
#
loop_
_entity_poly.entity_id
_entity_poly.type
_entity_poly.pdbx_seq_one_letter_code
_entity_poly.pdbx_strand_id
1 'polypeptide(L)'
;MHLLSREEGNENEKPPYSYVALIAMAIEASPEKRLTLSQIYKFIDAKFPYYRSADPKRRQGWQNSIRHNLSLNDCFLKRLKHSLNIGSGRQSKPSLIIAALSLDGL
;
A
#
# COMPACT_ATOMS: atom_id res chain seq x y z
N MET A 1 -29.28 17.18 -11.19
CA MET A 1 -27.82 17.15 -10.98
C MET A 1 -27.55 17.39 -9.51
N HIS A 2 -27.58 16.33 -8.69
CA HIS A 2 -27.31 16.45 -7.26
C HIS A 2 -25.79 16.56 -7.09
N LEU A 3 -25.35 17.76 -6.71
CA LEU A 3 -23.98 18.07 -6.35
C LEU A 3 -23.58 17.15 -5.20
N LEU A 4 -22.65 16.23 -5.44
CA LEU A 4 -21.98 15.50 -4.37
C LEU A 4 -21.12 16.53 -3.63
N SER A 5 -21.60 16.97 -2.47
CA SER A 5 -20.79 17.66 -1.47
C SER A 5 -19.52 16.84 -1.27
N ARG A 6 -18.41 17.38 -1.76
CA ARG A 6 -17.09 16.88 -1.45
C ARG A 6 -16.95 17.05 0.04
N GLU A 7 -17.03 15.96 0.79
CA GLU A 7 -16.63 15.92 2.19
C GLU A 7 -15.18 16.38 2.23
N GLU A 8 -14.95 17.66 2.48
CA GLU A 8 -13.64 18.20 2.86
C GLU A 8 -13.36 17.72 4.28
N GLY A 9 -13.11 16.41 4.40
CA GLY A 9 -12.56 15.81 5.60
C GLY A 9 -11.27 16.54 5.93
N ASN A 10 -11.17 17.01 7.16
CA ASN A 10 -9.99 17.67 7.70
C ASN A 10 -8.75 16.90 7.27
N GLU A 11 -7.84 17.54 6.53
CA GLU A 11 -6.64 16.91 5.96
C GLU A 11 -5.76 16.23 7.02
N ASN A 12 -5.98 16.58 8.30
CA ASN A 12 -5.29 16.06 9.47
C ASN A 12 -6.01 14.92 10.19
N GLU A 13 -7.17 14.47 9.70
CA GLU A 13 -7.91 13.36 10.28
C GLU A 13 -7.57 12.04 9.60
N LYS A 14 -7.46 10.99 10.41
CA LYS A 14 -7.21 9.65 9.90
C LYS A 14 -8.41 9.23 9.07
N PRO A 15 -8.22 8.85 7.79
CA PRO A 15 -9.33 8.38 6.96
C PRO A 15 -10.02 7.16 7.60
N PRO A 16 -11.34 7.00 7.41
CA PRO A 16 -12.12 5.89 7.97
C PRO A 16 -11.91 4.59 7.17
N TYR A 17 -10.65 4.29 6.80
CA TYR A 17 -10.27 3.11 6.03
C TYR A 17 -9.26 2.27 6.80
N SER A 18 -9.43 0.95 6.76
CA SER A 18 -8.43 0.01 7.26
C SER A 18 -7.18 0.02 6.36
N TYR A 19 -6.05 -0.45 6.87
CA TYR A 19 -4.84 -0.58 6.05
C TYR A 19 -5.03 -1.53 4.87
N VAL A 20 -5.84 -2.59 5.02
CA VAL A 20 -6.23 -3.48 3.91
C VAL A 20 -6.97 -2.69 2.84
N ALA A 21 -7.97 -1.88 3.22
CA ALA A 21 -8.71 -1.05 2.27
C ALA A 21 -7.81 -0.01 1.58
N LEU A 22 -6.87 0.60 2.31
CA LEU A 22 -5.89 1.53 1.73
C LEU A 22 -4.99 0.86 0.68
N ILE A 23 -4.51 -0.35 0.97
CA ILE A 23 -3.69 -1.13 0.03
C ILE A 23 -4.52 -1.54 -1.18
N ALA A 24 -5.75 -2.02 -0.98
CA ALA A 24 -6.65 -2.41 -2.06
C ALA A 24 -6.95 -1.24 -3.01
N MET A 25 -7.31 -0.07 -2.46
CA MET A 25 -7.52 1.15 -3.25
C MET A 25 -6.29 1.55 -4.07
N ALA A 26 -5.09 1.41 -3.50
CA ALA A 26 -3.85 1.70 -4.22
C ALA A 26 -3.67 0.75 -5.41
N ILE A 27 -3.86 -0.56 -5.18
CA ILE A 27 -3.71 -1.58 -6.22
C ILE A 27 -4.79 -1.41 -7.30
N GLU A 28 -6.03 -1.12 -6.94
CA GLU A 28 -7.14 -0.89 -7.88
C GLU A 28 -6.91 0.34 -8.76
N ALA A 29 -6.32 1.39 -8.21
CA ALA A 29 -5.98 2.59 -8.96
C ALA A 29 -4.83 2.37 -9.96
N SER A 30 -4.04 1.28 -9.80
CA SER A 30 -3.01 0.91 -10.75
C SER A 30 -3.60 0.24 -11.99
N PRO A 31 -3.25 0.66 -13.22
CA PRO A 31 -3.71 -0.01 -14.44
C PRO A 31 -3.26 -1.47 -14.50
N GLU A 32 -2.10 -1.79 -13.92
CA GLU A 32 -1.56 -3.15 -13.90
C GLU A 32 -2.13 -4.02 -12.77
N LYS A 33 -3.03 -3.45 -11.93
CA LYS A 33 -3.57 -4.08 -10.70
C LYS A 33 -2.47 -4.65 -9.80
N ARG A 34 -1.31 -4.00 -9.84
CA ARG A 34 -0.08 -4.39 -9.17
C ARG A 34 0.68 -3.14 -8.78
N LEU A 35 1.26 -3.13 -7.58
CA LEU A 35 2.11 -2.04 -7.10
C LEU A 35 3.25 -2.59 -6.22
N THR A 36 4.39 -1.92 -6.28
CA THR A 36 5.46 -2.11 -5.30
C THR A 36 5.12 -1.45 -3.96
N LEU A 37 5.77 -1.89 -2.89
CA LEU A 37 5.65 -1.28 -1.56
C LEU A 37 5.87 0.24 -1.56
N SER A 38 6.86 0.73 -2.30
CA SER A 38 7.13 2.17 -2.42
C SER A 38 5.99 2.91 -3.12
N GLN A 39 5.39 2.31 -4.15
CA GLN A 39 4.25 2.91 -4.84
C GLN A 39 2.99 2.94 -3.96
N ILE A 40 2.77 1.91 -3.13
CA ILE A 40 1.68 1.90 -2.15
C ILE A 40 1.85 3.06 -1.17
N TYR A 41 3.06 3.30 -0.66
CA TYR A 41 3.33 4.43 0.22
C TYR A 41 3.01 5.78 -0.44
N LYS A 42 3.49 5.98 -1.68
CA LYS A 42 3.27 7.20 -2.47
C LYS A 42 1.80 7.42 -2.82
N PHE A 43 1.03 6.35 -3.03
CA PHE A 43 -0.39 6.49 -3.28
C PHE A 43 -1.13 6.98 -2.03
N ILE A 44 -0.83 6.37 -0.88
CA ILE A 44 -1.50 6.68 0.39
C ILE A 44 -1.22 8.12 0.83
N ASP A 45 0.04 8.57 0.80
CA ASP A 45 0.39 9.94 1.22
C ASP A 45 0.00 11.03 0.20
N ALA A 46 -0.18 10.67 -1.07
CA ALA A 46 -0.72 11.57 -2.08
C ALA A 46 -2.23 11.72 -1.95
N LYS A 47 -2.95 10.63 -1.68
CA LYS A 47 -4.42 10.62 -1.59
C LYS A 47 -4.95 11.08 -0.23
N PHE A 48 -4.22 10.80 0.84
CA PHE A 48 -4.63 11.07 2.22
C PHE A 48 -3.55 11.90 2.94
N PRO A 49 -3.68 13.24 2.96
CA PRO A 49 -2.68 14.15 3.54
C PRO A 49 -2.29 13.84 4.99
N TYR A 50 -3.19 13.22 5.76
CA TYR A 50 -2.93 12.68 7.10
C TYR A 50 -1.61 11.88 7.20
N TYR A 51 -1.23 11.16 6.14
CA TYR A 51 -0.01 10.35 6.10
C TYR A 51 1.24 11.10 5.56
N ARG A 52 1.07 12.28 4.93
CA ARG A 52 2.14 13.06 4.28
C ARG A 52 3.05 13.75 5.30
N SER A 53 2.48 14.52 6.23
CA SER A 53 3.21 15.39 7.17
C SER A 53 3.46 14.73 8.54
N ALA A 54 3.33 13.42 8.60
CA ALA A 54 3.67 12.64 9.77
C ALA A 54 5.17 12.81 10.11
N ASP A 55 5.46 13.27 11.33
CA ASP A 55 6.80 13.17 11.96
C ASP A 55 7.46 11.82 11.61
N PRO A 56 8.80 11.73 11.43
CA PRO A 56 9.48 10.51 10.99
C PRO A 56 9.03 9.24 11.74
N LYS A 57 8.76 9.34 13.06
CA LYS A 57 8.26 8.23 13.87
C LYS A 57 6.85 7.80 13.47
N ARG A 58 5.94 8.76 13.26
CA ARG A 58 4.57 8.48 12.77
C ARG A 58 4.60 7.88 11.37
N ARG A 59 5.49 8.37 10.49
CA ARG A 59 5.68 7.81 9.14
C ARG A 59 6.12 6.35 9.17
N GLN A 60 7.10 6.03 10.02
CA GLN A 60 7.53 4.65 10.22
C GLN A 60 6.41 3.75 10.76
N GLY A 61 5.58 4.27 11.68
CA GLY A 61 4.47 3.54 12.28
C GLY A 61 3.46 3.02 11.25
N TRP A 62 2.89 3.91 10.42
CA TRP A 62 1.90 3.48 9.43
C TRP A 62 2.53 2.63 8.32
N GLN A 63 3.77 2.92 7.90
CA GLN A 63 4.47 2.07 6.93
C GLN A 63 4.74 0.67 7.48
N ASN A 64 5.00 0.54 8.78
CA ASN A 64 5.11 -0.76 9.44
C ASN A 64 3.78 -1.53 9.41
N SER A 65 2.68 -0.84 9.71
CA SER A 65 1.34 -1.44 9.59
C SER A 65 1.02 -1.88 8.17
N ILE A 66 1.43 -1.13 7.14
CA ILE A 66 1.28 -1.54 5.73
C ILE A 66 2.08 -2.82 5.44
N ARG A 67 3.36 -2.88 5.82
CA ARG A 67 4.19 -4.09 5.63
C ARG A 67 3.61 -5.30 6.36
N HIS A 68 3.10 -5.11 7.56
CA HIS A 68 2.44 -6.15 8.35
C HIS A 68 1.18 -6.67 7.63
N ASN A 69 0.30 -5.78 7.16
CA ASN A 69 -0.93 -6.19 6.45
C ASN A 69 -0.65 -6.91 5.13
N LEU A 70 0.38 -6.50 4.39
CA LEU A 70 0.82 -7.18 3.18
C LEU A 70 1.38 -8.59 3.45
N SER A 71 1.87 -8.85 4.67
CA SER A 71 2.39 -10.16 5.05
C SER A 71 1.32 -11.05 5.71
N LEU A 72 0.32 -10.43 6.35
CA LEU A 72 -0.72 -11.13 7.11
C LEU A 72 -1.92 -11.55 6.25
N ASN A 73 -2.26 -10.78 5.21
CA ASN A 73 -3.45 -11.06 4.40
C ASN A 73 -3.09 -11.70 3.06
N ASP A 74 -3.56 -12.93 2.84
CA ASP A 74 -3.34 -13.70 1.61
C ASP A 74 -4.00 -13.06 0.37
N CYS A 75 -4.92 -12.12 0.56
CA CYS A 75 -5.52 -11.35 -0.53
C CYS A 75 -4.49 -10.50 -1.30
N PHE A 76 -3.32 -10.25 -0.71
CA PHE A 76 -2.21 -9.57 -1.37
C PHE A 76 -1.15 -10.58 -1.82
N LEU A 77 -1.18 -10.91 -3.10
CA LEU A 77 -0.21 -11.83 -3.69
C LEU A 77 1.17 -11.16 -3.78
N LYS A 78 2.12 -11.64 -2.98
CA LYS A 78 3.52 -11.20 -3.01
C LYS A 78 4.23 -11.83 -4.20
N ARG A 79 4.36 -11.06 -5.29
CA ARG A 79 5.23 -11.44 -6.41
C ARG A 79 6.64 -10.96 -6.15
N LEU A 80 7.56 -11.90 -5.90
CA LEU A 80 8.99 -11.61 -5.99
C LEU A 80 9.30 -11.35 -7.47
N LYS A 81 9.90 -10.20 -7.79
CA LYS A 81 10.58 -10.07 -9.10
C LYS A 81 11.72 -11.08 -9.05
N HIS A 82 11.59 -12.19 -9.78
CA HIS A 82 12.67 -13.14 -9.96
C HIS A 82 13.79 -12.41 -10.71
N SER A 83 14.74 -11.81 -9.98
CA SER A 83 16.03 -11.52 -10.57
C SER A 83 16.68 -12.88 -10.74
N LEU A 84 16.72 -13.37 -11.98
CA LEU A 84 17.57 -14.47 -12.37
C LEU A 84 18.99 -14.18 -11.85
N ASN A 85 19.39 -14.83 -10.78
CA ASN A 85 20.80 -15.04 -10.50
C ASN A 85 20.98 -16.31 -9.66
N ILE A 86 21.61 -17.26 -10.33
CA ILE A 86 22.25 -18.46 -9.81
C ILE A 86 23.22 -18.07 -8.70
N GLY A 87 23.22 -18.79 -7.57
CA GLY A 87 24.33 -18.81 -6.63
C GLY A 87 24.07 -18.15 -5.26
N SER A 88 23.94 -19.01 -4.25
CA SER A 88 24.46 -18.88 -2.88
C SER A 88 24.58 -17.50 -2.21
N GLY A 89 23.85 -17.33 -1.10
CA GLY A 89 24.32 -16.52 0.04
C GLY A 89 23.52 -15.26 0.37
N ARG A 90 23.09 -15.18 1.64
CA ARG A 90 22.64 -13.98 2.38
C ARG A 90 21.54 -13.15 1.68
N GLN A 91 20.28 -13.51 1.91
CA GLN A 91 19.13 -12.72 1.48
C GLN A 91 18.98 -11.43 2.31
N SER A 92 19.75 -10.40 1.96
CA SER A 92 19.51 -9.04 2.42
C SER A 92 18.60 -8.30 1.43
N LYS A 93 17.38 -8.02 1.92
CA LYS A 93 16.40 -6.99 1.49
C LYS A 93 15.39 -7.35 0.38
N PRO A 94 14.17 -7.81 0.74
CA PRO A 94 13.03 -7.77 -0.17
C PRO A 94 12.39 -6.37 -0.15
N SER A 95 13.07 -5.35 -0.67
CA SER A 95 12.49 -4.00 -0.85
C SER A 95 11.44 -3.94 -1.97
N LEU A 96 11.17 -5.06 -2.65
CA LEU A 96 10.35 -5.13 -3.86
C LEU A 96 9.18 -6.10 -3.68
N ILE A 97 8.41 -5.96 -2.59
CA ILE A 97 7.11 -6.62 -2.47
C ILE A 97 6.19 -5.98 -3.51
N ILE A 98 5.84 -6.73 -4.56
CA ILE A 98 4.75 -6.38 -5.47
C ILE A 98 3.49 -7.03 -4.91
N ALA A 99 2.49 -6.22 -4.59
CA ALA A 99 1.17 -6.69 -4.20
C ALA A 99 0.24 -6.67 -5.40
N ALA A 100 -0.54 -7.74 -5.59
CA ALA A 100 -1.67 -7.83 -6.50
C ALA A 100 -2.91 -8.25 -5.71
N LEU A 101 -4.09 -7.77 -6.08
CA LEU A 101 -5.34 -8.29 -5.54
C LEU A 101 -5.59 -9.68 -6.15
N SER A 102 -5.83 -10.69 -5.31
CA SER A 102 -6.33 -11.97 -5.79
C SER A 102 -7.74 -11.76 -6.32
N LEU A 103 -7.95 -11.94 -7.63
CA LEU A 103 -9.25 -11.76 -8.29
C LEU A 103 -10.18 -12.98 -8.09
N ASP A 104 -9.70 -14.04 -7.45
CA ASP A 104 -10.42 -15.32 -7.31
C ASP A 104 -11.47 -15.33 -6.17
N GLY A 105 -12.04 -14.18 -5.81
CA GLY A 105 -12.91 -14.06 -4.64
C GLY A 105 -13.93 -12.92 -4.65
N LEU A 106 -14.37 -12.49 -5.83
CA LEU A 106 -15.59 -11.69 -6.02
C LEU A 106 -16.63 -12.50 -6.78
#